data_AF-A0A7H8S9S7-F1
#
_entry.id   AF-A0A7H8S9S7-F1
#
_cell.length_a   1.000
_cell.length_b   1.000
_cell.length_c   1.000
_cell.angle_alpha   90.00
_cell.angle_beta   90.00
_cell.angle_gamma   90.00
#
_symmetry.space_group_name_H-M   'P 1'
#
loop_
_entity.id
_entity.type
_entity.pdbx_description
1 polymer ?
#
loop_
_entity_poly.entity_id
_entity_poly.type
_entity_poly.pdbx_seq_one_letter_code
_entity_poly.pdbx_strand_id
1 'polypeptide(L)' 'MSSRKMVDVKIVNWATRLVRALSDNTIEWTNNGMSFVLASEELTREEMIEVAQSVQGQDVK' A
#
# COMPACT_ATOMS: atom_id res chain seq x y z
N MET A 1 -16.91 18.62 -16.12
CA MET A 1 -17.09 17.16 -16.21
C MET A 1 -15.98 16.52 -15.39
N SER A 2 -16.32 15.78 -14.33
CA SER A 2 -15.34 15.20 -13.41
C SER A 2 -14.63 14.05 -14.12
N SER A 3 -13.41 14.32 -14.61
CA SER A 3 -12.52 13.28 -15.11
C SER A 3 -12.22 12.37 -13.94
N ARG A 4 -12.85 11.19 -13.90
CA ARG A 4 -12.42 10.09 -13.05
C ARG A 4 -10.97 9.81 -13.41
N LYS A 5 -10.02 10.35 -12.62
CA LYS A 5 -8.63 9.92 -12.70
C LYS A 5 -8.66 8.44 -12.42
N MET A 6 -8.44 7.66 -13.47
CA MET A 6 -8.24 6.23 -13.35
C MET A 6 -6.97 6.07 -12.55
N VAL A 7 -7.15 5.81 -11.26
CA VAL A 7 -6.06 5.45 -10.38
C VAL A 7 -5.44 4.19 -10.98
N ASP A 8 -4.15 4.24 -11.28
CA ASP A 8 -3.40 3.05 -11.70
C ASP A 8 -3.22 2.14 -10.48
N VAL A 9 -4.21 1.27 -10.24
CA VAL A 9 -4.19 0.35 -9.10
C VAL A 9 -3.25 -0.79 -9.42
N LYS A 10 -1.98 -0.63 -9.09
CA LYS A 10 -0.99 -1.70 -9.18
C LYS A 10 -1.13 -2.62 -7.98
N ILE A 11 -1.63 -3.83 -8.22
CA ILE A 11 -1.66 -4.91 -7.22
C ILE A 11 -0.30 -5.60 -7.26
N VAL A 12 0.48 -5.45 -6.19
CA VAL A 12 1.71 -6.22 -6.01
C VAL A 12 1.35 -7.39 -5.09
N ASN A 13 1.38 -8.60 -5.64
CA ASN A 13 1.12 -9.82 -4.88
C ASN A 13 2.43 -10.34 -4.31
N TRP A 14 2.50 -10.42 -2.99
CA TRP A 14 3.65 -10.92 -2.25
C TRP A 14 3.15 -12.09 -1.41
N ALA A 15 3.06 -13.26 -2.06
CA ALA A 15 2.78 -14.60 -1.52
C ALA A 15 1.56 -14.85 -0.59
N THR A 16 1.17 -14.00 0.36
CA THR A 16 0.02 -14.23 1.28
C THR A 16 -0.69 -12.96 1.75
N ARG A 17 -0.28 -11.78 1.29
CA ARG A 17 -0.85 -10.50 1.73
C ARG A 17 -0.88 -9.58 0.50
N LEU A 18 -1.93 -8.79 0.38
CA LEU A 18 -2.21 -8.00 -0.83
C LEU A 18 -1.84 -6.55 -0.58
N VAL A 19 -0.96 -5.97 -1.39
CA VAL A 19 -0.75 -4.50 -1.44
C VAL A 19 -1.40 -3.97 -2.72
N ARG A 20 -2.27 -2.98 -2.57
CA ARG A 20 -2.91 -2.17 -3.60
C ARG A 20 -2.34 -0.76 -3.56
N ALA A 21 -1.66 -0.32 -4.61
CA ALA A 21 -1.39 1.11 -4.76
C ALA A 21 -2.69 1.83 -5.17
N LEU A 22 -3.14 2.82 -4.42
CA LEU A 22 -4.33 3.63 -4.71
C LEU A 22 -3.99 4.98 -5.34
N SER A 23 -2.72 5.36 -5.36
CA SER A 23 -2.17 6.49 -6.10
C SER A 23 -0.64 6.47 -5.92
N ASP A 24 0.09 7.38 -6.56
CA ASP A 24 1.55 7.48 -6.39
C ASP A 24 1.98 7.74 -4.94
N ASN A 25 1.10 8.37 -4.18
CA ASN A 25 1.26 8.81 -2.80
C ASN A 25 0.33 8.06 -1.82
N THR A 26 -0.30 6.97 -2.24
CA THR A 26 -1.14 6.16 -1.34
C THR A 26 -1.07 4.69 -1.67
N ILE A 27 -0.79 3.88 -0.66
CA ILE A 27 -0.86 2.42 -0.73
C ILE A 27 -1.82 1.89 0.34
N GLU A 28 -2.46 0.79 0.02
CA GLU A 28 -3.34 0.03 0.90
C GLU A 28 -2.82 -1.40 0.95
N TRP A 29 -2.84 -2.06 2.10
CA TRP A 29 -2.55 -3.48 2.17
C TRP A 29 -3.36 -4.18 3.23
N THR A 30 -3.49 -5.50 3.09
CA THR A 30 -4.17 -6.34 4.07
C THR A 30 -3.20 -7.32 4.70
N ASN A 31 -3.13 -7.33 6.03
CA ASN A 31 -2.33 -8.25 6.82
C ASN A 31 -3.22 -8.90 7.90
N ASN A 32 -3.28 -10.23 7.93
CA ASN A 32 -4.02 -11.00 8.93
C ASN A 32 -5.49 -10.56 9.10
N GLY A 33 -6.14 -10.18 7.99
CA GLY A 33 -7.52 -9.69 8.00
C GLY A 33 -7.70 -8.22 8.41
N MET A 34 -6.62 -7.52 8.76
CA MET A 34 -6.62 -6.08 9.02
C MET A 34 -6.19 -5.32 7.77
N SER A 35 -6.94 -4.29 7.40
CA SER A 35 -6.63 -3.39 6.30
C SER A 35 -5.87 -2.17 6.82
N PHE A 36 -4.78 -1.84 6.14
CA PHE A 36 -3.91 -0.71 6.43
C PHE A 36 -3.85 0.20 5.22
N VAL A 37 -3.79 1.50 5.46
CA VAL A 37 -3.61 2.52 4.43
C VAL A 37 -2.47 3.43 4.85
N LEU A 38 -1.52 3.64 3.95
CA LEU A 38 -0.43 4.60 4.09
C LEU A 38 -0.56 5.62 2.96
N ALA A 39 -0.79 6.87 3.32
CA ALA A 39 -0.76 8.00 2.42
C ALA A 39 0.40 8.93 2.83
N SER A 40 1.27 9.26 1.88
CA SER A 40 2.41 10.15 2.12
C SER A 40 2.72 10.91 0.84
N GLU A 41 2.89 12.22 0.96
CA GLU A 41 3.36 13.09 -0.13
C GLU A 41 4.89 13.22 -0.17
N GLU A 42 5.54 12.83 0.92
CA GLU A 42 7.00 12.92 1.11
C GLU A 42 7.72 11.63 0.72
N LEU A 43 7.02 10.49 0.72
CA LEU A 43 7.59 9.18 0.43
C LEU A 43 7.24 8.76 -1.00
N THR A 44 8.23 8.20 -1.69
CA THR A 44 8.02 7.53 -2.96
C THR A 44 7.24 6.23 -2.78
N ARG A 45 6.69 5.70 -3.88
CA ARG A 45 5.95 4.43 -3.87
C ARG A 45 6.78 3.29 -3.29
N GLU A 46 8.05 3.22 -3.68
CA GLU A 46 9.01 2.21 -3.23
C GLU A 46 9.26 2.31 -1.72
N GLU A 47 9.48 3.51 -1.19
CA GLU A 47 9.68 3.74 0.24
C GLU A 47 8.41 3.39 1.05
N MET A 48 7.23 3.74 0.54
CA MET A 48 5.97 3.33 1.17
C MET A 48 5.82 1.81 1.20
N ILE A 49 6.24 1.11 0.14
CA ILE A 49 6.25 -0.37 0.11
C ILE A 49 7.21 -0.92 1.16
N GLU A 50 8.41 -0.34 1.33
CA GLU A 50 9.36 -0.75 2.37
C GLU A 50 8.80 -0.54 3.78
N VAL A 51 8.14 0.59 4.04
CA VAL A 51 7.46 0.85 5.31
C VAL A 51 6.36 -0.18 5.55
N ALA A 52 5.52 -0.44 4.55
CA ALA A 52 4.49 -1.46 4.64
C ALA A 52 5.07 -2.85 4.88
N GLN A 53 6.21 -3.21 4.29
CA GLN A 53 6.91 -4.47 4.57
C GLN A 53 7.46 -4.53 6.00
N SER A 54 8.01 -3.43 6.51
CA SER A 54 8.53 -3.32 7.87
C SER A 54 7.43 -3.53 8.92
N VAL A 55 6.27 -2.88 8.76
CA VAL A 55 5.09 -3.07 9.63
C VAL A 55 4.61 -4.53 9.63
N GLN A 56 4.89 -5.26 8.57
CA GLN A 56 4.45 -6.63 8.35
C GLN A 56 5.42 -7.70 8.84
N GLY A 57 6.71 -7.37 8.92
CA GLY A 57 7.75 -8.19 9.54
C GLY A 57 7.88 -7.97 11.05
N GLN A 58 7.31 -6.89 11.58
CA GLN A 58 7.10 -6.73 13.01
C GLN A 58 5.88 -7.58 13.42
N ASP A 59 6.07 -8.90 13.53
CA ASP A 59 5.20 -9.71 14.37
C ASP A 59 5.24 -9.08 15.77
N VAL A 60 4.13 -8.47 16.15
CA VAL A 60 3.93 -7.91 17.48
C VAL A 60 4.01 -9.10 18.45
N LYS A 61 5.19 -9.26 19.07
CA LYS A 61 5.47 -10.31 20.05
C LYS A 61 4.70 -10.08 21.35
#